data_AF-A0A1T5CGP4-F1
#
_entry.id   AF-A0A1T5CGP4-F1
#
_cell.length_a   1.000
_cell.length_b   1.000
_cell.length_c   1.000
_cell.angle_alpha   90.00
_cell.angle_beta   90.00
_cell.angle_gamma   90.00
#
_symmetry.space_group_name_H-M   'P 1'
#
loop_
_entity.id
_entity.type
_entity.pdbx_description
1 polymer ?
#
loop_
_entity_poly.entity_id
_entity_poly.type
_entity_poly.pdbx_seq_one_letter_code
_entity_poly.pdbx_strand_id
1 'polypeptide(L)'
;MAINLIDLIKGQLSPEIVSQVSTHLGESNSNVSNAVSAFLPAIIGGMANNSGDSTLFSTLKSLASSDFVSQMTSGSDSVAGTIKSIISLIFGGKADTLVNTVSNFAGVSPASGHQLLDLVGGSSFGFLGKYITDNNLDQNQFTNLLNDQKGIVSGLLPAGLSLAGLGLGGAAAAATPTVEVPKPVVNKETEYVDSGAHVTKSGNVHTPPPNDNGGGGSILKWLLPLLLLLLAGWFLWKQCGKKGDTVPAGTTDSTAIVTDTVASSTTVDSTANGTTVQRESMVVTLPSGKTINAYKGGIEDQIVTFLKSDEYKNSTEAQLKDRWFNFDNLNFEFNSTKLTPESQVQLDNLKAILAEFPAANIKIGAYTDKKGDAATNLKLSKERATAVKTALGSAQVKEAEGYGSEFAKVPADASDKEREADRKTAIRFVK
;
A
#
# COMPACT_ATOMS: atom_id res chain seq x y z
N MET A 1 -0.72 17.98 20.87
CA MET A 1 -0.55 16.78 20.02
C MET A 1 -0.19 17.28 18.64
N ALA A 2 0.97 16.90 18.09
CA ALA A 2 1.34 17.31 16.73
C ALA A 2 0.37 16.67 15.75
N ILE A 3 -0.23 17.47 14.87
CA ILE A 3 -1.11 16.97 13.82
C ILE A 3 -0.24 16.31 12.76
N ASN A 4 -0.52 15.06 12.43
CA ASN A 4 0.13 14.37 11.33
C ASN A 4 -0.66 14.69 10.05
N LEU A 5 -0.22 15.74 9.35
CA LEU A 5 -0.88 16.23 8.14
C LEU A 5 -0.92 15.15 7.05
N ILE A 6 0.08 14.27 7.06
CA ILE A 6 0.23 13.19 6.11
C ILE A 6 -0.83 12.10 6.34
N ASP A 7 -1.10 11.74 7.59
CA ASP A 7 -2.14 10.73 7.90
C ASP A 7 -3.56 11.24 7.60
N LEU A 8 -3.80 12.54 7.77
CA LEU A 8 -5.06 13.19 7.40
C LEU A 8 -5.26 13.22 5.88
N ILE A 9 -4.22 13.56 5.11
CA ILE A 9 -4.30 13.59 3.65
C ILE A 9 -4.35 12.16 3.09
N LYS A 10 -3.63 11.20 3.68
CA LYS A 10 -3.75 9.77 3.35
C LYS A 10 -5.18 9.26 3.52
N GLY A 11 -5.89 9.71 4.56
CA GLY A 11 -7.29 9.37 4.76
C GLY A 11 -8.23 9.85 3.65
N GLN A 12 -7.83 10.85 2.86
CA GLN A 12 -8.58 11.36 1.70
C GLN A 12 -8.21 10.67 0.38
N LEU A 13 -7.09 9.95 0.33
CA LEU A 13 -6.64 9.19 -0.84
C LEU A 13 -6.99 7.72 -0.63
N SER A 14 -8.29 7.44 -0.57
CA SER A 14 -8.82 6.13 -0.22
C SER A 14 -8.50 5.07 -1.29
N PRO A 15 -8.51 3.77 -0.93
CA PRO A 15 -8.30 2.68 -1.88
C PRO A 15 -9.25 2.72 -3.09
N GLU A 16 -10.47 3.24 -2.91
CA GLU A 16 -11.45 3.43 -3.98
C GLU A 16 -10.97 4.47 -5.00
N ILE A 17 -10.40 5.58 -4.54
CA ILE A 17 -9.81 6.61 -5.42
C ILE A 17 -8.61 6.04 -6.16
N VAL A 18 -7.75 5.27 -5.49
CA VAL A 18 -6.61 4.59 -6.13
C VAL A 18 -7.08 3.64 -7.24
N SER A 19 -8.13 2.87 -7.00
CA SER A 19 -8.72 1.93 -7.96
C SER A 19 -9.40 2.64 -9.16
N GLN A 20 -10.06 3.77 -8.89
CA GLN A 20 -10.70 4.56 -9.94
C GLN A 20 -9.66 5.27 -10.82
N VAL A 21 -8.61 5.80 -10.20
CA VAL A 21 -7.50 6.49 -10.88
C VAL A 21 -6.68 5.51 -11.68
N SER A 22 -6.36 4.32 -11.16
CA SER A 22 -5.64 3.29 -11.93
C SER A 22 -6.39 2.87 -13.19
N THR A 23 -7.71 2.70 -13.08
CA THR A 23 -8.59 2.39 -14.21
C THR A 23 -8.58 3.51 -15.25
N HIS A 24 -8.63 4.77 -14.80
CA HIS A 24 -8.62 5.93 -15.69
C HIS A 24 -7.26 6.12 -16.40
N LEU A 25 -6.15 5.86 -15.69
CA LEU A 25 -4.80 6.04 -16.20
C LEU A 25 -4.27 4.84 -16.99
N GLY A 26 -4.95 3.69 -16.94
CA GLY A 26 -4.44 2.44 -17.52
C GLY A 26 -3.22 1.87 -16.77
N GLU A 27 -3.03 2.28 -15.51
CA GLU A 27 -1.91 1.89 -14.65
C GLU A 27 -2.35 0.78 -13.67
N SER A 28 -1.40 0.09 -13.03
CA SER A 28 -1.76 -0.86 -11.97
C SER A 28 -2.10 -0.15 -10.65
N ASN A 29 -2.96 -0.76 -9.83
CA ASN A 29 -3.25 -0.27 -8.47
C ASN A 29 -1.97 -0.12 -7.64
N SER A 30 -1.03 -1.07 -7.78
CA SER A 30 0.25 -1.01 -7.08
C SER A 30 1.11 0.17 -7.55
N ASN A 31 1.18 0.44 -8.86
CA ASN A 31 2.03 1.51 -9.39
C ASN A 31 1.45 2.89 -9.05
N VAL A 32 0.12 3.04 -9.12
CA VAL A 32 -0.56 4.26 -8.66
C VAL A 32 -0.35 4.48 -7.16
N SER A 33 -0.48 3.44 -6.34
CA SER A 33 -0.21 3.52 -4.90
C SER A 33 1.24 3.91 -4.60
N ASN A 34 2.20 3.36 -5.36
CA ASN A 34 3.63 3.71 -5.25
C ASN A 34 3.90 5.17 -5.64
N ALA A 35 3.20 5.69 -6.64
CA ALA A 35 3.34 7.08 -7.06
C ALA A 35 2.74 8.03 -6.00
N VAL A 36 1.55 7.74 -5.50
CA VAL A 36 0.86 8.55 -4.48
C VAL A 36 1.71 8.67 -3.21
N SER A 37 2.26 7.56 -2.74
CA SER A 37 3.10 7.50 -1.54
C SER A 37 4.46 8.18 -1.69
N ALA A 38 4.94 8.37 -2.92
CA ALA A 38 6.12 9.15 -3.23
C ALA A 38 5.78 10.66 -3.38
N PHE A 39 4.69 10.99 -4.07
CA PHE A 39 4.26 12.37 -4.31
C PHE A 39 3.80 13.06 -3.02
N LEU A 40 3.06 12.38 -2.15
CA LEU A 40 2.51 13.01 -0.94
C LEU A 40 3.59 13.59 0.00
N PRO A 41 4.61 12.83 0.45
CA PRO A 41 5.69 13.41 1.24
C PRO A 41 6.51 14.42 0.43
N ALA A 42 6.64 14.26 -0.89
CA ALA A 42 7.33 15.24 -1.74
C ALA A 42 6.60 16.60 -1.77
N ILE A 43 5.28 16.60 -1.93
CA ILE A 43 4.46 17.80 -1.95
C ILE A 43 4.54 18.52 -0.60
N ILE A 44 4.43 17.78 0.50
CA ILE A 44 4.47 18.34 1.86
C ILE A 44 5.87 18.88 2.20
N GLY A 45 6.93 18.15 1.86
CA GLY A 45 8.30 18.63 2.03
C GLY A 45 8.61 19.84 1.16
N GLY A 46 8.05 19.89 -0.05
CA GLY A 46 8.16 21.03 -0.93
C GLY A 46 7.45 22.26 -0.34
N MET A 47 6.22 22.12 0.16
CA MET A 47 5.51 23.19 0.85
C MET A 47 6.30 23.68 2.06
N ALA A 48 6.86 22.75 2.85
CA ALA A 48 7.70 23.09 4.01
C ALA A 48 8.98 23.84 3.60
N ASN A 49 9.58 23.53 2.46
CA ASN A 49 10.75 24.25 1.97
C ASN A 49 10.41 25.68 1.50
N ASN A 50 9.15 25.94 1.15
CA ASN A 50 8.66 27.23 0.70
C ASN A 50 7.66 27.86 1.69
N SER A 51 7.68 27.42 2.96
CA SER A 51 6.66 27.79 3.95
C SER A 51 6.66 29.29 4.29
N GLY A 52 7.79 29.97 4.09
CA GLY A 52 7.92 31.41 4.24
C GLY A 52 7.38 32.25 3.09
N ASP A 53 6.96 31.62 1.98
CA ASP A 53 6.40 32.32 0.83
C ASP A 53 4.95 32.77 1.13
N SER A 54 4.70 34.08 1.09
CA SER A 54 3.39 34.66 1.36
C SER A 54 2.39 34.44 0.22
N THR A 55 2.89 34.29 -1.01
CA THR A 55 2.07 33.93 -2.18
C THR A 55 1.53 32.53 -1.98
N LEU A 56 2.38 31.55 -1.63
CA LEU A 56 1.98 30.18 -1.36
C LEU A 56 0.86 30.12 -0.31
N PHE A 57 1.04 30.79 0.83
CA PHE A 57 0.03 30.86 1.88
C PHE A 57 -1.28 31.49 1.40
N SER A 58 -1.21 32.63 0.72
CA SER A 58 -2.41 33.34 0.23
C SER A 58 -3.17 32.52 -0.83
N THR A 59 -2.45 31.85 -1.74
CA THR A 59 -3.05 30.96 -2.74
C THR A 59 -3.70 29.76 -2.08
N LEU A 60 -3.01 29.07 -1.15
CA LEU A 60 -3.60 27.95 -0.40
C LEU A 60 -4.83 28.38 0.40
N LYS A 61 -4.76 29.51 1.10
CA LYS A 61 -5.90 30.05 1.86
C LYS A 61 -7.11 30.33 0.96
N SER A 62 -6.88 30.79 -0.27
CA SER A 62 -7.95 31.00 -1.25
C SER A 62 -8.64 29.72 -1.72
N LEU A 63 -7.95 28.57 -1.68
CA LEU A 63 -8.53 27.27 -2.05
C LEU A 63 -9.59 26.76 -1.07
N ALA A 64 -9.65 27.34 0.14
CA ALA A 64 -10.59 26.93 1.17
C ALA A 64 -12.06 27.20 0.82
N SER A 65 -12.32 28.03 -0.19
CA SER A 65 -13.67 28.24 -0.69
C SER A 65 -14.26 26.91 -1.19
N SER A 66 -15.50 26.62 -0.80
CA SER A 66 -16.29 25.46 -1.26
C SER A 66 -16.29 25.28 -2.78
N ASP A 67 -16.01 26.36 -3.51
CA ASP A 67 -15.91 26.42 -4.95
C ASP A 67 -14.76 25.58 -5.51
N PHE A 68 -13.63 25.43 -4.81
CA PHE A 68 -12.49 24.66 -5.33
C PHE A 68 -12.80 23.16 -5.42
N VAL A 69 -13.43 22.59 -4.40
CA VAL A 69 -13.84 21.17 -4.40
C VAL A 69 -14.90 20.93 -5.48
N SER A 70 -15.88 21.84 -5.59
CA SER A 70 -16.90 21.80 -6.63
C SER A 70 -16.30 21.89 -8.04
N GLN A 71 -15.34 22.81 -8.24
CA GLN A 71 -14.66 23.00 -9.52
C GLN A 71 -13.69 21.86 -9.88
N MET A 72 -13.14 21.16 -8.88
CA MET A 72 -12.34 19.97 -9.10
C MET A 72 -13.21 18.81 -9.60
N THR A 73 -14.43 18.66 -9.06
CA THR A 73 -15.39 17.66 -9.55
C THR A 73 -15.97 17.98 -10.92
N SER A 74 -15.96 19.25 -11.34
CA SER A 74 -16.42 19.67 -12.67
C SER A 74 -15.32 19.76 -13.73
N GLY A 75 -14.05 19.51 -13.35
CA GLY A 75 -12.92 19.49 -14.29
C GLY A 75 -12.55 20.88 -14.84
N SER A 76 -12.66 21.94 -14.04
CA SER A 76 -12.38 23.31 -14.50
C SER A 76 -10.90 23.57 -14.82
N ASP A 77 -10.63 24.20 -15.96
CA ASP A 77 -9.27 24.64 -16.37
C ASP A 77 -8.63 25.60 -15.36
N SER A 78 -9.43 26.40 -14.65
CA SER A 78 -8.97 27.32 -13.61
C SER A 78 -8.36 26.58 -12.41
N VAL A 79 -8.89 25.40 -12.07
CA VAL A 79 -8.36 24.54 -11.00
C VAL A 79 -7.02 23.97 -11.41
N ALA A 80 -6.91 23.44 -12.63
CA ALA A 80 -5.65 22.93 -13.16
C ALA A 80 -4.55 24.02 -13.19
N GLY A 81 -4.90 25.24 -13.61
CA GLY A 81 -3.99 26.39 -13.58
C GLY A 81 -3.50 26.75 -12.17
N THR A 82 -4.39 26.69 -11.17
CA THR A 82 -4.06 26.98 -9.78
C THR A 82 -3.15 25.90 -9.17
N ILE A 83 -3.46 24.62 -9.41
CA ILE A 83 -2.63 23.49 -8.99
C ILE A 83 -1.22 23.63 -9.57
N LYS A 84 -1.11 23.91 -10.88
CA LYS A 84 0.16 24.11 -11.56
C LYS A 84 0.94 25.31 -11.01
N SER A 85 0.26 26.40 -10.68
CA SER A 85 0.88 27.58 -10.05
C SER A 85 1.50 27.22 -8.70
N ILE A 86 0.76 26.49 -7.85
CA ILE A 86 1.26 26.05 -6.54
C ILE A 86 2.44 25.07 -6.70
N ILE A 87 2.35 24.11 -7.62
CA ILE A 87 3.46 23.20 -7.94
C ILE A 87 4.70 24.00 -8.38
N SER A 88 4.52 25.04 -9.20
CA SER A 88 5.61 25.91 -9.63
C SER A 88 6.19 26.75 -8.48
N LEU A 89 5.37 27.22 -7.54
CA LEU A 89 5.86 27.92 -6.34
C LEU A 89 6.68 26.99 -5.44
N ILE A 90 6.25 25.73 -5.33
CA ILE A 90 6.88 24.75 -4.45
C ILE A 90 8.18 24.17 -5.05
N PHE A 91 8.14 23.76 -6.31
CA PHE A 91 9.23 23.02 -6.95
C PHE A 91 10.01 23.85 -7.97
N GLY A 92 9.52 25.03 -8.34
CA GLY A 92 10.10 25.83 -9.43
C GLY A 92 10.22 25.02 -10.71
N GLY A 93 11.35 25.16 -11.41
CA GLY A 93 11.68 24.37 -12.61
C GLY A 93 12.00 22.89 -12.35
N LYS A 94 11.81 22.38 -11.12
CA LYS A 94 12.13 20.98 -10.77
C LYS A 94 10.91 20.06 -10.74
N ALA A 95 9.71 20.55 -11.04
CA ALA A 95 8.49 19.74 -11.07
C ALA A 95 8.62 18.54 -12.02
N ASP A 96 9.17 18.75 -13.22
CA ASP A 96 9.40 17.64 -14.17
C ASP A 96 10.44 16.64 -13.66
N THR A 97 11.45 17.10 -12.93
CA THR A 97 12.43 16.21 -12.30
C THR A 97 11.77 15.34 -11.22
N LEU A 98 10.87 15.93 -10.43
CA LEU A 98 10.08 15.19 -9.45
C LEU A 98 9.22 14.13 -10.15
N VAL A 99 8.45 14.52 -11.17
CA VAL A 99 7.57 13.60 -11.91
C VAL A 99 8.38 12.45 -12.48
N ASN A 100 9.50 12.72 -13.17
CA ASN A 100 10.34 11.66 -13.72
C ASN A 100 10.92 10.73 -12.64
N THR A 101 11.38 11.29 -11.51
CA THR A 101 11.93 10.49 -10.41
C THR A 101 10.86 9.59 -9.80
N VAL A 102 9.66 10.13 -9.56
CA VAL A 102 8.54 9.39 -8.97
C VAL A 102 7.96 8.38 -9.96
N SER A 103 7.81 8.73 -11.24
CA SER A 103 7.36 7.81 -12.29
C SER A 103 8.30 6.61 -12.43
N ASN A 104 9.61 6.84 -12.43
CA ASN A 104 10.61 5.77 -12.48
C ASN A 104 10.59 4.88 -11.23
N PHE A 105 10.38 5.48 -10.06
CA PHE A 105 10.27 4.75 -8.80
C PHE A 105 8.99 3.91 -8.75
N ALA A 106 7.86 4.49 -9.15
CA ALA A 106 6.54 3.90 -9.03
C ALA A 106 6.19 2.94 -10.18
N GLY A 107 6.92 3.00 -11.29
CA GLY A 107 6.63 2.19 -12.48
C GLY A 107 5.43 2.69 -13.29
N VAL A 108 5.10 3.98 -13.19
CA VAL A 108 4.03 4.62 -13.99
C VAL A 108 4.62 5.43 -15.14
N SER A 109 3.83 5.70 -16.18
CA SER A 109 4.26 6.58 -17.27
C SER A 109 4.49 8.03 -16.78
N PRO A 110 5.32 8.85 -17.46
CA PRO A 110 5.45 10.27 -17.12
C PRO A 110 4.13 11.04 -17.23
N ALA A 111 3.27 10.70 -18.19
CA ALA A 111 1.94 11.30 -18.34
C ALA A 111 1.05 11.00 -17.14
N SER A 112 0.99 9.73 -16.73
CA SER A 112 0.32 9.29 -15.50
C SER A 112 0.91 9.98 -14.27
N GLY A 113 2.24 10.14 -14.24
CA GLY A 113 2.95 10.85 -13.17
C GLY A 113 2.51 12.30 -13.01
N HIS A 114 2.30 13.05 -14.10
CA HIS A 114 1.75 14.41 -14.04
C HIS A 114 0.32 14.42 -13.50
N GLN A 115 -0.55 13.54 -13.98
CA GLN A 115 -1.94 13.47 -13.51
C GLN A 115 -2.02 13.08 -12.03
N LEU A 116 -1.13 12.20 -11.58
CA LEU A 116 -1.02 11.80 -10.17
C LEU A 116 -0.45 12.93 -9.31
N LEU A 117 0.54 13.68 -9.81
CA LEU A 117 1.05 14.87 -9.12
C LEU A 117 -0.06 15.92 -8.97
N ASP A 118 -0.86 16.16 -10.01
CA ASP A 118 -1.95 17.13 -9.99
C ASP A 118 -3.08 16.70 -9.05
N LEU A 119 -3.42 15.40 -9.04
CA LEU A 119 -4.41 14.84 -8.12
C LEU A 119 -3.96 14.94 -6.67
N VAL A 120 -2.79 14.37 -6.34
CA VAL A 120 -2.27 14.36 -4.97
C VAL A 120 -1.98 15.79 -4.51
N GLY A 121 -1.45 16.63 -5.39
CA GLY A 121 -1.24 18.06 -5.17
C GLY A 121 -2.56 18.76 -4.87
N GLY A 122 -3.52 18.71 -5.78
CA GLY A 122 -4.84 19.34 -5.63
C GLY A 122 -5.56 18.93 -4.35
N SER A 123 -5.59 17.63 -4.03
CA SER A 123 -6.18 17.14 -2.78
C SER A 123 -5.44 17.67 -1.54
N SER A 124 -4.10 17.65 -1.56
CA SER A 124 -3.28 18.17 -0.45
C SER A 124 -3.47 19.67 -0.26
N PHE A 125 -3.50 20.43 -1.36
CA PHE A 125 -3.65 21.88 -1.36
C PHE A 125 -5.04 22.30 -0.90
N GLY A 126 -6.10 21.64 -1.39
CA GLY A 126 -7.47 21.89 -0.97
C GLY A 126 -7.69 21.60 0.51
N PHE A 127 -7.17 20.47 1.00
CA PHE A 127 -7.22 20.13 2.42
C PHE A 127 -6.48 21.15 3.28
N LEU A 128 -5.25 21.50 2.90
CA LEU A 128 -4.45 22.46 3.66
C LEU A 128 -5.06 23.86 3.62
N GLY A 129 -5.60 24.29 2.48
CA GLY A 129 -6.36 25.52 2.36
C GLY A 129 -7.55 25.56 3.31
N LYS A 130 -8.37 24.49 3.31
CA LYS A 130 -9.47 24.33 4.27
C LYS A 130 -8.99 24.39 5.72
N TYR A 131 -7.88 23.69 6.04
CA TYR A 131 -7.30 23.69 7.37
C TYR A 131 -6.84 25.08 7.82
N ILE A 132 -6.20 25.86 6.93
CA ILE A 132 -5.79 27.25 7.19
C ILE A 132 -7.01 28.11 7.55
N THR A 133 -8.10 27.99 6.80
CA THR A 133 -9.30 28.80 6.99
C THR A 133 -10.10 28.36 8.21
N ASP A 134 -10.35 27.06 8.38
CA ASP A 134 -11.12 26.52 9.51
C ASP A 134 -10.44 26.83 10.86
N ASN A 135 -9.11 26.89 10.89
CA ASN A 135 -8.33 27.18 12.10
C ASN A 135 -7.83 28.63 12.20
N ASN A 136 -8.25 29.50 11.27
CA ASN A 136 -7.83 30.91 11.21
C ASN A 136 -6.30 31.10 11.30
N LEU A 137 -5.53 30.25 10.61
CA LEU A 137 -4.07 30.32 10.65
C LEU A 137 -3.59 31.61 9.97
N ASP A 138 -2.53 32.19 10.53
CA ASP A 138 -1.72 33.24 9.91
C ASP A 138 -0.46 32.65 9.25
N GLN A 139 0.31 33.50 8.54
CA GLN A 139 1.54 33.09 7.86
C GLN A 139 2.55 32.42 8.80
N ASN A 140 2.68 32.92 10.03
CA ASN A 140 3.67 32.43 10.98
C ASN A 140 3.25 31.07 11.55
N GLN A 141 1.96 30.90 11.88
CA GLN A 141 1.41 29.62 12.33
C GLN A 141 1.47 28.56 11.22
N PHE A 142 1.16 28.95 9.97
CA PHE A 142 1.32 28.09 8.81
C PHE A 142 2.78 27.65 8.59
N THR A 143 3.71 28.60 8.71
CA THR A 143 5.15 28.33 8.60
C THR A 143 5.61 27.33 9.66
N ASN A 144 5.20 27.54 10.92
CA ASN A 144 5.54 26.65 12.03
C ASN A 144 4.95 25.25 11.82
N LEU A 145 3.67 25.16 11.42
CA LEU A 145 3.01 23.89 11.12
C LEU A 145 3.79 23.08 10.08
N LEU A 146 4.18 23.69 8.97
CA LEU A 146 4.91 22.97 7.91
C LEU A 146 6.35 22.63 8.31
N ASN A 147 7.01 23.49 9.07
CA ASN A 147 8.34 23.22 9.62
C ASN A 147 8.32 22.02 10.58
N ASP A 148 7.27 21.88 11.39
CA ASP A 148 7.08 20.71 12.26
C ASP A 148 6.92 19.42 11.45
N GLN A 149 6.31 19.48 10.25
CA GLN A 149 6.22 18.32 9.36
C GLN A 149 7.55 17.97 8.68
N LYS A 150 8.47 18.92 8.50
CA LYS A 150 9.76 18.72 7.80
C LYS A 150 10.60 17.61 8.43
N GLY A 151 10.57 17.49 9.76
CA GLY A 151 11.28 16.43 10.50
C GLY A 151 10.71 15.02 10.24
N ILE A 152 9.45 14.94 9.80
CA ILE A 152 8.73 13.68 9.58
C ILE A 152 8.81 13.27 8.09
N VAL A 153 8.91 14.23 7.17
CA VAL A 153 8.95 13.98 5.72
C VAL A 153 10.11 13.06 5.30
N SER A 154 11.32 13.25 5.82
CA SER A 154 12.48 12.40 5.47
C SER A 154 12.30 10.94 5.86
N GLY A 155 11.55 10.65 6.94
CA GLY A 155 11.27 9.28 7.40
C GLY A 155 10.10 8.61 6.68
N LEU A 156 9.38 9.36 5.85
CA LEU A 156 8.22 8.88 5.10
C LEU A 156 8.50 8.72 3.60
N LEU A 157 9.68 9.13 3.15
CA LEU A 157 10.11 8.84 1.80
C LEU A 157 10.28 7.32 1.63
N PRO A 158 9.75 6.76 0.54
CA PRO A 158 9.96 5.36 0.22
C PRO A 158 11.44 4.98 0.16
N ALA A 159 11.76 3.77 0.61
CA ALA A 159 13.10 3.23 0.43
C ALA A 159 13.47 3.17 -1.06
N GLY A 160 14.66 3.67 -1.41
CA GLY A 160 15.12 3.73 -2.80
C GLY A 160 14.71 4.99 -3.58
N LEU A 161 13.87 5.86 -3.00
CA LEU A 161 13.56 7.18 -3.56
C LEU A 161 14.42 8.27 -2.92
N SER A 162 15.27 8.92 -3.72
CA SER A 162 16.04 10.08 -3.27
C SER A 162 15.52 11.35 -3.91
N LEU A 163 15.01 12.27 -3.07
CA LEU A 163 14.57 13.61 -3.48
C LEU A 163 15.60 14.70 -3.08
N ALA A 164 16.84 14.31 -2.80
CA ALA A 164 17.89 15.24 -2.38
C ALA A 164 18.16 16.34 -3.44
N GLY A 165 18.12 16.00 -4.73
CA GLY A 165 18.27 16.96 -5.83
C GLY A 165 17.14 18.01 -5.91
N LEU A 166 16.01 17.73 -5.26
CA LEU A 166 14.87 18.65 -5.16
C LEU A 166 14.96 19.56 -3.92
N GLY A 167 15.96 19.38 -3.04
CA GLY A 167 16.08 20.11 -1.78
C GLY A 167 15.27 19.51 -0.63
N LEU A 168 14.65 18.34 -0.83
CA LEU A 168 13.88 17.62 0.19
C LEU A 168 14.72 16.65 1.04
N GLY A 169 16.02 16.55 0.76
CA GLY A 169 16.96 15.68 1.48
C GLY A 169 17.57 16.35 2.70
N GLY A 170 16.75 16.62 3.74
CA GLY A 170 17.25 17.06 5.03
C GLY A 170 17.75 15.88 5.87
N ALA A 171 19.07 15.84 6.12
CA ALA A 171 19.79 15.08 7.17
C ALA A 171 19.95 13.54 7.07
N ALA A 172 19.48 12.85 6.02
CA ALA A 172 19.73 11.41 5.85
C ALA A 172 20.80 11.07 4.79
N ALA A 173 21.29 12.05 4.02
CA ALA A 173 22.27 11.83 2.94
C ALA A 173 23.74 12.08 3.36
N ALA A 174 24.00 12.43 4.63
CA ALA A 174 25.35 12.66 5.16
C ALA A 174 25.99 11.43 5.83
N ALA A 175 25.36 10.26 5.72
CA ALA A 175 25.96 8.99 6.13
C ALA A 175 26.20 8.11 4.90
N THR A 176 27.08 8.57 4.00
CA THR A 176 27.87 7.62 3.23
C THR A 176 28.73 6.85 4.24
N PRO A 177 28.59 5.52 4.39
CA PRO A 177 29.64 4.77 5.04
C PRO A 177 30.85 4.87 4.10
N THR A 178 31.82 5.71 4.45
CA THR A 178 33.17 5.58 3.91
C THR A 178 33.65 4.20 4.30
N VAL A 179 33.55 3.26 3.36
CA VAL A 179 34.27 1.99 3.45
C VAL A 179 35.74 2.35 3.27
N GLU A 180 36.43 2.59 4.39
CA GLU A 180 37.88 2.54 4.41
C GLU A 180 38.28 1.12 3.99
N VAL A 181 38.75 0.98 2.76
CA VAL A 181 39.40 -0.23 2.29
C VAL A 181 40.72 -0.36 3.07
N PRO A 182 40.88 -1.34 3.97
CA PRO A 182 42.18 -1.55 4.61
C PRO A 182 43.17 -1.99 3.53
N LYS A 183 44.31 -1.28 3.47
CA LYS A 183 45.43 -1.64 2.59
C LYS A 183 45.89 -3.06 2.91
N PRO A 184 46.23 -3.89 1.90
CA PRO A 184 46.70 -5.25 2.14
C PRO A 184 48.03 -5.22 2.87
N VAL A 185 48.08 -5.80 4.07
CA VAL A 185 49.31 -6.06 4.80
C VAL A 185 50.01 -7.24 4.12
N VAL A 186 51.19 -6.96 3.57
CA VAL A 186 52.10 -7.98 3.04
C VAL A 186 52.67 -8.75 4.23
N ASN A 187 52.32 -10.03 4.35
CA ASN A 187 52.96 -10.93 5.30
C ASN A 187 54.41 -11.17 4.87
N LYS A 188 55.36 -10.68 5.66
CA LYS A 188 56.78 -11.01 5.55
C LYS A 188 57.07 -12.22 6.43
N GLU A 189 57.90 -13.11 5.88
CA GLU A 189 58.29 -14.41 6.41
C GLU A 189 58.67 -14.42 7.89
N THR A 190 58.31 -15.56 8.49
CA THR A 190 58.71 -16.05 9.80
C THR A 190 60.23 -16.05 9.97
N GLU A 191 60.70 -15.41 11.03
CA GLU A 191 62.00 -15.71 11.64
C GLU A 191 61.75 -16.07 13.12
N TYR A 192 62.18 -17.27 13.47
CA TYR A 192 61.98 -17.92 14.77
C TYR A 192 63.22 -17.67 15.61
N VAL A 193 63.11 -16.94 16.72
CA VAL A 193 64.10 -16.99 17.79
C VAL A 193 63.42 -17.03 19.16
N ASP A 194 63.78 -18.11 19.84
CA ASP A 194 63.58 -18.54 21.22
C ASP A 194 63.94 -17.49 22.28
N SER A 195 63.10 -17.35 23.32
CA SER A 195 63.51 -17.33 24.74
C SER A 195 62.38 -16.93 25.68
N GLY A 196 62.15 -17.77 26.70
CA GLY A 196 61.96 -17.28 28.08
C GLY A 196 60.53 -17.02 28.57
N ALA A 197 59.99 -17.98 29.31
CA ALA A 197 58.76 -17.89 30.08
C ALA A 197 58.78 -16.76 31.14
N HIS A 198 57.67 -16.03 31.28
CA HIS A 198 57.20 -15.55 32.59
C HIS A 198 55.67 -15.50 32.61
N VAL A 199 55.10 -16.25 33.57
CA VAL A 199 53.70 -16.26 33.96
C VAL A 199 53.44 -15.09 34.88
N THR A 200 52.49 -14.22 34.56
CA THR A 200 51.71 -13.49 35.57
C THR A 200 50.24 -13.42 35.20
N LYS A 201 49.47 -14.01 36.09
CA LYS A 201 48.02 -14.14 36.16
C LYS A 201 47.45 -12.84 36.75
N SER A 202 46.54 -12.15 36.07
CA SER A 202 45.54 -11.30 36.72
C SER A 202 44.37 -11.05 35.77
N GLY A 203 43.20 -11.55 36.14
CA GLY A 203 41.96 -11.33 35.42
C GLY A 203 41.35 -9.97 35.72
N ASN A 204 40.31 -9.63 34.97
CA ASN A 204 39.07 -9.00 35.44
C ASN A 204 37.99 -9.23 34.38
N VAL A 205 36.97 -10.02 34.74
CA VAL A 205 35.73 -10.22 33.97
C VAL A 205 34.75 -9.14 34.38
N HIS A 206 34.14 -8.47 33.40
CA HIS A 206 33.10 -7.47 33.63
C HIS A 206 31.72 -8.14 33.52
N THR A 207 30.98 -8.17 34.63
CA THR A 207 29.55 -8.55 34.68
C THR A 207 28.68 -7.28 34.69
N PRO A 208 27.57 -7.20 33.94
CA PRO A 208 26.62 -6.09 34.04
C PRO A 208 25.78 -6.20 35.34
N PRO A 209 25.40 -5.09 35.98
CA PRO A 209 24.56 -5.12 37.18
C PRO A 209 23.08 -5.33 36.83
N PRO A 210 22.31 -6.05 37.67
CA PRO A 210 20.86 -6.09 37.61
C PRO A 210 20.27 -4.97 38.48
N ASN A 211 19.12 -4.42 38.11
CA ASN A 211 18.16 -4.04 39.14
C ASN A 211 16.71 -4.05 38.65
N ASP A 212 15.96 -4.94 39.28
CA ASP A 212 14.51 -4.95 39.42
C ASP A 212 14.02 -3.78 40.28
N ASN A 213 12.73 -3.47 40.11
CA ASN A 213 11.69 -3.14 41.11
C ASN A 213 10.60 -2.34 40.34
N GLY A 214 9.34 -2.76 40.18
CA GLY A 214 8.49 -3.54 41.07
C GLY A 214 7.47 -2.61 41.73
N GLY A 215 6.19 -2.68 41.31
CA GLY A 215 5.06 -2.27 42.16
C GLY A 215 3.96 -1.38 41.55
N GLY A 216 2.71 -1.88 41.57
CA GLY A 216 1.54 -1.05 41.90
C GLY A 216 0.46 -0.87 40.82
N GLY A 217 -0.69 -1.54 41.00
CA GLY A 217 -1.81 -1.64 40.06
C GLY A 217 -2.39 -0.33 39.50
N SER A 218 -2.84 -0.39 38.23
CA SER A 218 -3.60 0.69 37.59
C SER A 218 -4.65 0.16 36.60
N ILE A 219 -5.53 -0.72 37.09
CA ILE A 219 -6.75 -1.18 36.38
C ILE A 219 -7.72 -0.02 36.08
N LEU A 220 -7.61 1.10 36.80
CA LEU A 220 -8.44 2.30 36.59
C LEU A 220 -8.09 3.10 35.32
N LYS A 221 -6.91 2.89 34.70
CA LYS A 221 -6.51 3.58 33.46
C LYS A 221 -7.13 2.99 32.19
N TRP A 222 -7.53 1.71 32.23
CA TRP A 222 -8.24 1.05 31.14
C TRP A 222 -9.77 1.18 31.25
N LEU A 223 -10.27 1.44 32.46
CA LEU A 223 -11.71 1.56 32.70
C LEU A 223 -12.27 2.90 32.20
N LEU A 224 -11.49 3.99 32.32
CA LEU A 224 -11.90 5.34 31.90
C LEU A 224 -12.21 5.46 30.39
N PRO A 225 -11.35 4.98 29.47
CA PRO A 225 -11.65 5.02 28.03
C PRO A 225 -12.81 4.09 27.64
N LEU A 226 -12.96 2.95 28.33
CA LEU A 226 -14.06 2.00 28.07
C LEU A 226 -15.42 2.57 28.52
N LEU A 227 -15.44 3.31 29.63
CA LEU A 227 -16.62 4.03 30.12
C LEU A 227 -17.00 5.22 29.23
N LEU A 228 -16.01 5.92 28.65
CA LEU A 228 -16.23 6.98 27.66
C LEU A 228 -16.80 6.43 26.35
N LEU A 229 -16.33 5.26 25.89
CA LEU A 229 -16.88 4.57 24.72
C LEU A 229 -18.31 4.09 24.93
N LEU A 230 -18.65 3.59 26.12
CA LEU A 230 -20.02 3.21 26.46
C LEU A 230 -20.97 4.42 26.53
N LEU A 231 -20.51 5.57 27.04
CA LEU A 231 -21.28 6.81 27.01
C LEU A 231 -21.50 7.33 25.59
N ALA A 232 -20.49 7.23 24.71
CA ALA A 232 -20.62 7.58 23.30
C ALA A 232 -21.61 6.66 22.55
N GLY A 233 -21.55 5.35 22.81
CA GLY A 233 -22.50 4.38 22.26
C GLY A 233 -23.95 4.63 22.73
N TRP A 234 -24.13 4.96 24.01
CA TRP A 234 -25.44 5.32 24.56
C TRP A 234 -26.01 6.61 23.95
N PHE A 235 -25.16 7.62 23.74
CA PHE A 235 -25.55 8.89 23.12
C PHE A 235 -26.00 8.71 21.66
N LEU A 236 -25.26 7.92 20.87
CA LEU A 236 -25.60 7.61 19.48
C LEU A 236 -26.87 6.75 19.38
N TRP A 237 -27.07 5.83 20.32
CA TRP A 237 -28.30 5.03 20.35
C TRP A 237 -29.54 5.87 20.69
N LYS A 238 -29.40 6.89 21.55
CA LYS A 238 -30.51 7.80 21.88
C LYS A 238 -30.87 8.76 20.75
N GLN A 239 -29.97 9.01 19.80
CA GLN A 239 -30.20 9.91 18.67
C GLN A 239 -30.87 9.22 17.46
N CYS A 240 -30.98 7.89 17.49
CA CYS A 240 -31.63 7.09 16.42
C CYS A 240 -33.07 6.64 16.77
N GLY A 241 -33.67 7.21 17.80
CA GLY A 241 -35.02 6.87 18.29
C GLY A 241 -36.05 7.97 18.13
N LYS A 242 -36.42 8.35 16.90
CA LYS A 242 -37.74 8.96 16.62
C LYS A 242 -38.33 8.39 15.33
N LYS A 243 -39.43 7.66 15.52
CA LYS A 243 -40.33 7.07 14.52
C LYS A 243 -41.37 8.08 14.04
N GLY A 244 -41.91 7.80 12.86
CA GLY A 244 -43.33 7.96 12.50
C GLY A 244 -43.54 8.71 11.18
N ASP A 245 -44.42 8.31 10.26
CA ASP A 245 -45.30 7.14 10.14
C ASP A 245 -45.98 7.14 8.74
N THR A 246 -46.20 5.93 8.20
CA THR A 246 -47.37 5.41 7.42
C THR A 246 -47.83 6.06 6.06
N VAL A 247 -47.75 5.40 4.88
CA VAL A 247 -48.61 4.32 4.23
C VAL A 247 -49.61 4.94 3.19
N PRO A 248 -50.13 4.28 2.10
CA PRO A 248 -50.19 2.86 1.72
C PRO A 248 -49.83 2.43 0.27
N ALA A 249 -49.86 1.10 0.13
CA ALA A 249 -49.66 0.17 -0.97
C ALA A 249 -50.48 0.36 -2.28
N GLY A 250 -49.96 -0.25 -3.35
CA GLY A 250 -50.69 -0.69 -4.53
C GLY A 250 -50.04 -1.95 -5.12
N THR A 251 -50.80 -3.04 -5.14
CA THR A 251 -50.49 -4.34 -5.75
C THR A 251 -50.52 -4.27 -7.27
N THR A 252 -49.69 -5.04 -8.00
CA THR A 252 -50.15 -5.92 -9.11
C THR A 252 -49.02 -6.78 -9.67
N ASP A 253 -49.48 -7.88 -10.22
CA ASP A 253 -48.83 -9.12 -10.60
C ASP A 253 -48.71 -9.21 -12.13
N SER A 254 -47.75 -10.01 -12.59
CA SER A 254 -47.70 -10.77 -13.86
C SER A 254 -47.44 -10.08 -15.23
N THR A 255 -46.42 -10.66 -15.88
CA THR A 255 -46.30 -11.08 -17.30
C THR A 255 -45.47 -10.27 -18.31
N ALA A 256 -44.66 -11.04 -19.05
CA ALA A 256 -44.25 -10.90 -20.46
C ALA A 256 -42.85 -10.33 -20.77
N ILE A 257 -41.90 -11.27 -20.93
CA ILE A 257 -40.90 -11.40 -22.01
C ILE A 257 -41.02 -10.42 -23.19
N VAL A 258 -39.89 -9.79 -23.55
CA VAL A 258 -39.36 -9.76 -24.94
C VAL A 258 -37.83 -9.76 -24.91
N THR A 259 -37.27 -10.76 -25.58
CA THR A 259 -35.87 -10.87 -26.02
C THR A 259 -35.68 -10.01 -27.27
N ASP A 260 -34.60 -9.23 -27.37
CA ASP A 260 -34.09 -8.85 -28.68
C ASP A 260 -32.58 -9.06 -28.77
N THR A 261 -32.23 -9.97 -29.67
CA THR A 261 -30.90 -10.23 -30.17
C THR A 261 -30.73 -9.41 -31.44
N VAL A 262 -29.66 -8.62 -31.53
CA VAL A 262 -29.06 -8.30 -32.82
C VAL A 262 -27.55 -8.28 -32.68
N ALA A 263 -26.94 -9.33 -33.25
CA ALA A 263 -25.55 -9.32 -33.64
C ALA A 263 -25.39 -8.48 -34.91
N SER A 264 -24.34 -7.66 -35.00
CA SER A 264 -23.59 -7.52 -36.23
C SER A 264 -22.18 -7.00 -35.98
N SER A 265 -21.27 -7.78 -36.55
CA SER A 265 -19.86 -7.56 -36.82
C SER A 265 -19.52 -6.16 -37.33
N THR A 266 -18.38 -5.64 -36.88
CA THR A 266 -17.52 -4.83 -37.76
C THR A 266 -16.06 -5.23 -37.55
N THR A 267 -15.38 -5.23 -38.67
CA THR A 267 -14.10 -5.82 -39.00
C THR A 267 -12.90 -5.22 -38.28
N VAL A 268 -11.88 -6.07 -38.18
CA VAL A 268 -10.50 -5.85 -37.76
C VAL A 268 -9.90 -4.60 -38.41
N ASP A 269 -9.41 -3.68 -37.58
CA ASP A 269 -8.13 -3.02 -37.83
C ASP A 269 -7.30 -3.05 -36.54
N SER A 270 -6.02 -3.38 -36.70
CA SER A 270 -5.08 -3.65 -35.62
C SER A 270 -4.32 -2.38 -35.29
N THR A 271 -4.53 -1.80 -34.10
CA THR A 271 -3.44 -1.11 -33.40
C THR A 271 -3.71 -1.08 -31.91
N ALA A 272 -2.80 -1.73 -31.17
CA ALA A 272 -2.61 -1.80 -29.72
C ALA A 272 -3.63 -1.04 -28.85
N ASN A 273 -4.55 -1.78 -28.23
CA ASN A 273 -5.30 -1.29 -27.08
C ASN A 273 -5.26 -2.34 -25.96
N GLY A 274 -4.72 -1.93 -24.81
CA GLY A 274 -4.60 -2.78 -23.62
C GLY A 274 -5.99 -3.21 -23.16
N THR A 275 -6.26 -4.50 -23.21
CA THR A 275 -7.51 -5.08 -22.72
C THR A 275 -7.55 -4.97 -21.20
N THR A 276 -8.27 -3.97 -20.70
CA THR A 276 -8.70 -3.86 -19.30
C THR A 276 -9.67 -4.99 -19.00
N VAL A 277 -9.22 -6.01 -18.26
CA VAL A 277 -10.12 -7.08 -17.80
C VAL A 277 -10.96 -6.53 -16.64
N GLN A 278 -12.14 -5.97 -16.96
CA GLN A 278 -13.22 -5.78 -15.99
C GLN A 278 -13.60 -7.16 -15.43
N ARG A 279 -13.21 -7.46 -14.19
CA ARG A 279 -13.53 -8.75 -13.56
C ARG A 279 -14.97 -8.71 -13.01
N GLU A 280 -15.84 -9.53 -13.58
CA GLU A 280 -17.22 -9.71 -13.12
C GLU A 280 -17.23 -10.30 -11.70
N SER A 281 -17.89 -9.64 -10.75
CA SER A 281 -18.14 -10.21 -9.42
C SER A 281 -19.23 -11.28 -9.48
N MET A 282 -19.17 -12.25 -8.58
CA MET A 282 -20.15 -13.33 -8.45
C MET A 282 -20.28 -13.82 -7.02
N VAL A 283 -21.40 -14.48 -6.75
CA VAL A 283 -21.65 -15.15 -5.47
C VAL A 283 -21.28 -16.62 -5.59
N VAL A 284 -20.35 -17.07 -4.75
CA VAL A 284 -19.98 -18.48 -4.63
C VAL A 284 -20.64 -19.06 -3.37
N THR A 285 -21.35 -20.19 -3.53
CA THR A 285 -22.00 -20.89 -2.42
C THR A 285 -21.10 -22.00 -1.90
N LEU A 286 -20.78 -21.97 -0.61
CA LEU A 286 -20.00 -22.98 0.10
C LEU A 286 -20.84 -24.23 0.44
N PRO A 287 -20.23 -25.37 0.80
CA PRO A 287 -20.96 -26.59 1.15
C PRO A 287 -22.00 -26.43 2.27
N SER A 288 -21.75 -25.54 3.25
CA SER A 288 -22.70 -25.20 4.31
C SER A 288 -23.92 -24.38 3.85
N GLY A 289 -23.95 -23.93 2.59
CA GLY A 289 -24.93 -22.97 2.09
C GLY A 289 -24.56 -21.50 2.34
N LYS A 290 -23.47 -21.22 3.06
CA LYS A 290 -22.92 -19.87 3.21
C LYS A 290 -22.47 -19.32 1.86
N THR A 291 -22.77 -18.06 1.58
CA THR A 291 -22.35 -17.38 0.36
C THR A 291 -21.15 -16.46 0.62
N ILE A 292 -20.25 -16.37 -0.36
CA ILE A 292 -19.13 -15.43 -0.38
C ILE A 292 -19.13 -14.65 -1.69
N ASN A 293 -18.68 -13.40 -1.67
CA ASN A 293 -18.48 -12.60 -2.87
C ASN A 293 -17.09 -12.89 -3.44
N ALA A 294 -17.01 -13.23 -4.72
CA ALA A 294 -15.78 -13.61 -5.42
C ALA A 294 -15.75 -12.99 -6.81
N TYR A 295 -14.63 -13.11 -7.51
CA TYR A 295 -14.56 -12.79 -8.93
C TYR A 295 -14.75 -14.06 -9.77
N LYS A 296 -15.42 -13.93 -10.91
CA LYS A 296 -15.61 -15.02 -11.86
C LYS A 296 -14.26 -15.50 -12.37
N GLY A 297 -13.97 -16.79 -12.21
CA GLY A 297 -12.67 -17.35 -12.52
C GLY A 297 -11.54 -16.88 -11.59
N GLY A 298 -11.87 -16.22 -10.48
CA GLY A 298 -10.91 -15.87 -9.43
C GLY A 298 -10.58 -17.05 -8.51
N ILE A 299 -9.67 -16.82 -7.57
CA ILE A 299 -9.10 -17.85 -6.70
C ILE A 299 -10.18 -18.57 -5.87
N GLU A 300 -11.17 -17.85 -5.34
CA GLU A 300 -12.24 -18.44 -4.54
C GLU A 300 -13.10 -19.41 -5.38
N ASP A 301 -13.48 -19.01 -6.58
CA ASP A 301 -14.26 -19.82 -7.52
C ASP A 301 -13.49 -21.08 -7.95
N GLN A 302 -12.22 -20.91 -8.32
CA GLN A 302 -11.33 -22.01 -8.71
C GLN A 302 -11.12 -23.00 -7.55
N ILE A 303 -10.84 -22.50 -6.34
CA ILE A 303 -10.60 -23.36 -5.18
C ILE A 303 -11.86 -24.12 -4.79
N VAL A 304 -13.02 -23.44 -4.71
CA VAL A 304 -14.27 -24.10 -4.33
C VAL A 304 -14.64 -25.17 -5.35
N THR A 305 -14.48 -24.87 -6.64
CA THR A 305 -14.68 -25.85 -7.71
C THR A 305 -13.75 -27.05 -7.57
N PHE A 306 -12.46 -26.81 -7.31
CA PHE A 306 -11.45 -27.86 -7.13
C PHE A 306 -11.68 -28.73 -5.88
N LEU A 307 -12.12 -28.15 -4.78
CA LEU A 307 -12.37 -28.87 -3.52
C LEU A 307 -13.71 -29.61 -3.50
N LYS A 308 -14.72 -29.12 -4.24
CA LYS A 308 -16.00 -29.81 -4.41
C LYS A 308 -15.92 -30.99 -5.38
N SER A 309 -15.02 -30.92 -6.35
CA SER A 309 -14.78 -32.04 -7.25
C SER A 309 -14.04 -33.17 -6.51
N ASP A 310 -14.07 -34.38 -7.06
CA ASP A 310 -13.22 -35.47 -6.55
C ASP A 310 -11.75 -35.30 -6.94
N GLU A 311 -11.40 -34.22 -7.66
CA GLU A 311 -10.03 -33.97 -8.13
C GLU A 311 -9.06 -33.77 -6.97
N TYR A 312 -9.39 -32.95 -5.96
CA TYR A 312 -8.54 -32.82 -4.78
C TYR A 312 -8.38 -34.16 -4.06
N LYS A 313 -9.47 -34.92 -3.88
CA LYS A 313 -9.44 -36.22 -3.18
C LYS A 313 -8.55 -37.23 -3.91
N ASN A 314 -8.62 -37.26 -5.24
CA ASN A 314 -7.89 -38.21 -6.07
C ASN A 314 -6.46 -37.76 -6.45
N SER A 315 -6.12 -36.48 -6.24
CA SER A 315 -4.79 -35.97 -6.55
C SER A 315 -3.72 -36.49 -5.58
N THR A 316 -2.55 -36.82 -6.12
CA THR A 316 -1.33 -37.13 -5.35
C THR A 316 -0.56 -35.86 -4.97
N GLU A 317 0.30 -35.90 -3.95
CA GLU A 317 1.15 -34.75 -3.58
C GLU A 317 1.99 -34.25 -4.76
N ALA A 318 2.46 -35.15 -5.63
CA ALA A 318 3.21 -34.78 -6.83
C ALA A 318 2.37 -33.92 -7.80
N GLN A 319 1.11 -34.30 -8.04
CA GLN A 319 0.21 -33.52 -8.91
C GLN A 319 -0.20 -32.17 -8.30
N LEU A 320 -0.25 -32.09 -6.96
CA LEU A 320 -0.58 -30.85 -6.25
C LEU A 320 0.59 -29.85 -6.23
N LYS A 321 1.84 -30.31 -6.37
CA LYS A 321 3.03 -29.43 -6.43
C LYS A 321 3.01 -28.47 -7.61
N ASP A 322 2.46 -28.90 -8.74
CA ASP A 322 2.43 -28.12 -9.98
C ASP A 322 1.15 -27.28 -10.12
N ARG A 323 0.19 -27.44 -9.20
CA ARG A 323 -1.10 -26.75 -9.27
C ARG A 323 -1.17 -25.58 -8.28
N TRP A 324 -0.87 -24.40 -8.80
CA TRP A 324 -0.95 -23.14 -8.08
C TRP A 324 -2.20 -22.34 -8.46
N PHE A 325 -2.88 -21.81 -7.45
CA PHE A 325 -4.00 -20.89 -7.58
C PHE A 325 -3.52 -19.50 -7.18
N ASN A 326 -3.52 -18.56 -8.12
CA ASN A 326 -3.02 -17.20 -7.89
C ASN A 326 -4.10 -16.34 -7.23
N PHE A 327 -3.70 -15.48 -6.31
CA PHE A 327 -4.60 -14.45 -5.81
C PHE A 327 -4.83 -13.37 -6.87
N ASP A 328 -6.09 -12.99 -7.08
CA ASP A 328 -6.44 -11.99 -8.09
C ASP A 328 -6.43 -10.56 -7.58
N ASN A 329 -6.56 -10.37 -6.26
CA ASN A 329 -6.67 -9.05 -5.63
C ASN A 329 -5.94 -8.99 -4.27
N LEU A 330 -4.78 -9.64 -4.17
CA LEU A 330 -3.94 -9.58 -2.98
C LEU A 330 -2.84 -8.55 -3.18
N ASN A 331 -2.97 -7.45 -2.46
CA ASN A 331 -2.12 -6.28 -2.49
C ASN A 331 -1.58 -5.96 -1.09
N PHE A 332 -0.42 -5.33 -1.06
CA PHE A 332 0.19 -4.83 0.17
C PHE A 332 0.08 -3.32 0.20
N GLU A 333 -0.10 -2.76 1.39
CA GLU A 333 0.12 -1.34 1.63
C GLU A 333 1.52 -0.96 1.16
N PHE A 334 1.62 0.27 0.69
CA PHE A 334 2.85 0.78 0.13
C PHE A 334 4.06 0.61 1.06
N ASN A 335 5.17 0.10 0.50
CA ASN A 335 6.43 -0.16 1.20
C ASN A 335 6.27 -0.93 2.53
N SER A 336 5.27 -1.81 2.58
CA SER A 336 4.88 -2.52 3.78
C SER A 336 4.56 -3.98 3.46
N THR A 337 4.59 -4.82 4.49
CA THR A 337 4.05 -6.19 4.45
C THR A 337 2.61 -6.25 4.95
N LYS A 338 2.02 -5.10 5.31
CA LYS A 338 0.62 -5.00 5.70
C LYS A 338 -0.27 -5.15 4.47
N LEU A 339 -1.31 -5.96 4.56
CA LEU A 339 -2.26 -6.19 3.47
C LEU A 339 -3.28 -5.04 3.38
N THR A 340 -3.74 -4.74 2.17
CA THR A 340 -4.81 -3.74 2.01
C THR A 340 -6.15 -4.28 2.51
N PRO A 341 -7.13 -3.41 2.85
CA PRO A 341 -8.46 -3.85 3.25
C PRO A 341 -9.15 -4.76 2.23
N GLU A 342 -8.98 -4.50 0.93
CA GLU A 342 -9.56 -5.32 -0.15
C GLU A 342 -8.92 -6.71 -0.18
N SER A 343 -7.63 -6.79 0.13
CA SER A 343 -6.90 -8.05 0.24
C SER A 343 -7.38 -8.87 1.44
N GLN A 344 -7.77 -8.19 2.53
CA GLN A 344 -8.32 -8.86 3.71
C GLN A 344 -9.64 -9.57 3.39
N VAL A 345 -10.49 -9.00 2.53
CA VAL A 345 -11.74 -9.65 2.09
C VAL A 345 -11.45 -10.99 1.39
N GLN A 346 -10.48 -11.00 0.48
CA GLN A 346 -10.08 -12.22 -0.24
C GLN A 346 -9.47 -13.27 0.71
N LEU A 347 -8.73 -12.84 1.74
CA LEU A 347 -8.20 -13.75 2.75
C LEU A 347 -9.28 -14.30 3.69
N ASP A 348 -10.26 -13.48 4.08
CA ASP A 348 -11.39 -13.91 4.91
C ASP A 348 -12.27 -14.92 4.15
N ASN A 349 -12.46 -14.71 2.85
CA ASN A 349 -13.10 -15.69 1.97
C ASN A 349 -12.34 -17.00 1.93
N LEU A 350 -11.02 -16.97 1.68
CA LEU A 350 -10.18 -18.17 1.67
C LEU A 350 -10.24 -18.90 3.01
N LYS A 351 -10.23 -18.16 4.12
CA LYS A 351 -10.37 -18.73 5.47
C LYS A 351 -11.72 -19.41 5.67
N ALA A 352 -12.80 -18.79 5.20
CA ALA A 352 -14.13 -19.39 5.22
C ALA A 352 -14.19 -20.67 4.39
N ILE A 353 -13.58 -20.68 3.20
CA ILE A 353 -13.48 -21.87 2.36
C ILE A 353 -12.72 -22.98 3.10
N LEU A 354 -11.53 -22.70 3.63
CA LEU A 354 -10.72 -23.70 4.33
C LEU A 354 -11.44 -24.31 5.55
N ALA A 355 -12.23 -23.51 6.27
CA ALA A 355 -13.02 -23.99 7.41
C ALA A 355 -14.09 -25.03 7.00
N GLU A 356 -14.63 -24.93 5.79
CA GLU A 356 -15.61 -25.89 5.23
C GLU A 356 -14.93 -27.18 4.72
N PHE A 357 -13.64 -27.12 4.43
CA PHE A 357 -12.84 -28.25 3.95
C PHE A 357 -11.68 -28.55 4.91
N PRO A 358 -11.96 -29.09 6.12
CA PRO A 358 -10.94 -29.26 7.18
C PRO A 358 -9.81 -30.23 6.81
N ALA A 359 -10.02 -31.12 5.84
CA ALA A 359 -8.99 -32.02 5.31
C ALA A 359 -8.06 -31.34 4.28
N ALA A 360 -8.36 -30.12 3.85
CA ALA A 360 -7.54 -29.36 2.93
C ALA A 360 -6.39 -28.69 3.68
N ASN A 361 -5.16 -28.94 3.25
CA ASN A 361 -3.98 -28.22 3.72
C ASN A 361 -3.37 -27.44 2.54
N ILE A 362 -2.79 -26.28 2.82
CA ILE A 362 -2.22 -25.41 1.79
C ILE A 362 -0.79 -24.97 2.12
N LYS A 363 -0.07 -24.64 1.04
CA LYS A 363 1.19 -23.91 1.04
C LYS A 363 0.99 -22.57 0.35
N ILE A 364 1.57 -21.51 0.91
CA ILE A 364 1.59 -20.17 0.32
C ILE A 364 2.94 -19.96 -0.37
N GLY A 365 2.90 -19.40 -1.56
CA GLY A 365 4.07 -19.00 -2.35
C GLY A 365 3.96 -17.54 -2.73
N ALA A 366 5.03 -16.77 -2.55
CA ALA A 366 5.14 -15.40 -3.05
C ALA A 366 6.31 -15.28 -4.02
N TYR A 367 6.13 -14.47 -5.05
CA TYR A 367 7.03 -14.35 -6.19
C TYR A 367 7.31 -12.88 -6.49
N THR A 368 8.50 -12.59 -6.99
CA THR A 368 8.91 -11.27 -7.48
C THR A 368 9.22 -11.35 -8.97
N ASP A 369 9.29 -10.19 -9.63
CA ASP A 369 9.86 -10.11 -10.96
C ASP A 369 11.40 -10.21 -10.92
N LYS A 370 12.05 -10.21 -12.10
CA LYS A 370 13.51 -10.28 -12.22
C LYS A 370 14.25 -8.99 -11.87
N LYS A 371 13.56 -7.89 -11.53
CA LYS A 371 14.21 -6.61 -11.29
C LYS A 371 14.80 -6.57 -9.88
N GLY A 372 16.01 -6.04 -9.77
CA GLY A 372 16.72 -5.90 -8.49
C GLY A 372 17.55 -7.14 -8.11
N ASP A 373 18.12 -7.08 -6.90
CA ASP A 373 19.00 -8.11 -6.38
C ASP A 373 18.22 -9.38 -5.96
N ALA A 374 18.78 -10.56 -6.27
CA ALA A 374 18.14 -11.84 -6.05
C ALA A 374 17.92 -12.16 -4.56
N ALA A 375 18.89 -11.83 -3.70
CA ALA A 375 18.78 -12.07 -2.26
C ALA A 375 17.71 -11.15 -1.63
N THR A 376 17.65 -9.91 -2.10
CA THR A 376 16.64 -8.92 -1.69
C THR A 376 15.24 -9.38 -2.10
N ASN A 377 15.07 -9.86 -3.33
CA ASN A 377 13.82 -10.41 -3.83
C ASN A 377 13.36 -11.66 -3.08
N LEU A 378 14.30 -12.54 -2.73
CA LEU A 378 14.02 -13.73 -1.92
C LEU A 378 13.53 -13.35 -0.51
N LYS A 379 14.20 -12.38 0.12
CA LYS A 379 13.78 -11.85 1.43
C LYS A 379 12.37 -11.23 1.36
N LEU A 380 12.13 -10.34 0.39
CA LEU A 380 10.85 -9.65 0.23
C LEU A 380 9.70 -10.62 -0.02
N SER A 381 9.88 -11.58 -0.93
CA SER A 381 8.86 -12.60 -1.18
C SER A 381 8.59 -13.44 0.08
N LYS A 382 9.62 -13.82 0.84
CA LYS A 382 9.43 -14.58 2.09
C LYS A 382 8.64 -13.79 3.13
N GLU A 383 8.92 -12.50 3.27
CA GLU A 383 8.19 -11.60 4.17
C GLU A 383 6.71 -11.48 3.75
N ARG A 384 6.43 -11.32 2.44
CA ARG A 384 5.07 -11.29 1.90
C ARG A 384 4.32 -12.60 2.14
N ALA A 385 4.92 -13.75 1.85
CA ALA A 385 4.30 -15.05 2.12
C ALA A 385 3.98 -15.23 3.62
N THR A 386 4.89 -14.78 4.49
CA THR A 386 4.70 -14.82 5.95
C THR A 386 3.57 -13.90 6.39
N ALA A 387 3.46 -12.70 5.83
CA ALA A 387 2.38 -11.78 6.13
C ALA A 387 1.01 -12.36 5.76
N VAL A 388 0.90 -13.00 4.59
CA VAL A 388 -0.34 -13.67 4.16
C VAL A 388 -0.69 -14.84 5.07
N LYS A 389 0.30 -15.66 5.47
CA LYS A 389 0.09 -16.74 6.45
C LYS A 389 -0.45 -16.20 7.78
N THR A 390 0.16 -15.14 8.29
CA THR A 390 -0.24 -14.50 9.55
C THR A 390 -1.66 -13.93 9.45
N ALA A 391 -1.99 -13.23 8.36
CA ALA A 391 -3.31 -12.64 8.15
C ALA A 391 -4.41 -13.71 8.00
N LEU A 392 -4.11 -14.84 7.32
CA LEU A 392 -5.08 -15.93 7.21
C LEU A 392 -5.34 -16.59 8.58
N GLY A 393 -4.28 -16.77 9.38
CA GLY A 393 -4.38 -17.28 10.75
C GLY A 393 -5.04 -18.65 10.84
N SER A 394 -4.78 -19.53 9.85
CA SER A 394 -5.34 -20.89 9.78
C SER A 394 -4.26 -21.96 9.97
N ALA A 395 -4.56 -22.98 10.78
CA ALA A 395 -3.68 -24.14 11.00
C ALA A 395 -3.54 -25.05 9.76
N GLN A 396 -4.38 -24.83 8.74
CA GLN A 396 -4.30 -25.52 7.45
C GLN A 396 -3.17 -24.98 6.56
N VAL A 397 -2.57 -23.83 6.91
CA VAL A 397 -1.37 -23.31 6.25
C VAL A 397 -0.13 -23.98 6.79
N LYS A 398 0.38 -24.99 6.08
CA LYS A 398 1.56 -25.75 6.50
C LYS A 398 2.84 -24.97 6.27
N GLU A 399 2.95 -24.37 5.09
CA GLU A 399 4.16 -23.69 4.65
C GLU A 399 3.84 -22.33 4.03
N ALA A 400 4.77 -21.39 4.19
CA ALA A 400 4.77 -20.11 3.50
C ALA A 400 6.19 -19.83 3.04
N GLU A 401 6.38 -19.72 1.74
CA GLU A 401 7.68 -19.62 1.12
C GLU A 401 7.74 -18.46 0.13
N GLY A 402 8.89 -17.78 0.13
CA GLY A 402 9.23 -16.79 -0.89
C GLY A 402 10.16 -17.43 -1.89
N TYR A 403 9.82 -17.33 -3.17
CA TYR A 403 10.63 -17.88 -4.26
C TYR A 403 11.43 -16.80 -5.01
N GLY A 404 11.36 -15.54 -4.56
CA GLY A 404 11.99 -14.41 -5.24
C GLY A 404 11.66 -14.40 -6.73
N SER A 405 12.69 -14.23 -7.55
CA SER A 405 12.61 -14.16 -9.00
C SER A 405 12.83 -15.50 -9.71
N GLU A 406 12.91 -16.62 -8.98
CA GLU A 406 13.22 -17.95 -9.54
C GLU A 406 12.24 -18.37 -10.63
N PHE A 407 10.95 -18.05 -10.44
CA PHE A 407 9.86 -18.40 -11.37
C PHE A 407 9.48 -17.26 -12.31
N ALA A 408 10.23 -16.16 -12.29
CA ALA A 408 9.94 -15.01 -13.14
C ALA A 408 10.25 -15.34 -14.60
N LYS A 409 9.27 -15.13 -15.49
CA LYS A 409 9.41 -15.41 -16.91
C LYS A 409 9.79 -14.17 -17.69
N VAL A 410 9.36 -13.00 -17.24
CA VAL A 410 9.56 -11.74 -17.92
C VAL A 410 10.99 -11.25 -17.68
N PRO A 411 11.71 -10.81 -18.73
CA PRO A 411 13.05 -10.23 -18.59
C PRO A 411 13.10 -9.02 -17.64
N ALA A 412 14.25 -8.79 -17.01
CA ALA A 412 14.42 -7.69 -16.05
C ALA A 412 14.31 -6.30 -16.71
N ASP A 413 14.72 -6.20 -17.97
CA ASP A 413 14.72 -5.01 -18.83
C ASP A 413 13.38 -4.73 -19.51
N ALA A 414 12.41 -5.65 -19.42
CA ALA A 414 11.06 -5.42 -19.90
C ALA A 414 10.37 -4.26 -19.17
N SER A 415 9.24 -3.79 -19.70
CA SER A 415 8.45 -2.75 -19.02
C SER A 415 7.94 -3.24 -17.66
N ASP A 416 7.64 -2.30 -16.75
CA ASP A 416 7.07 -2.69 -15.47
C ASP A 416 5.72 -3.38 -15.60
N LYS A 417 4.92 -2.92 -16.56
CA LYS A 417 3.61 -3.50 -16.85
C LYS A 417 3.72 -4.97 -17.26
N GLU A 418 4.71 -5.31 -18.09
CA GLU A 418 4.94 -6.70 -18.48
C GLU A 418 5.39 -7.55 -17.29
N ARG A 419 6.31 -7.02 -16.46
CA ARG A 419 6.82 -7.71 -15.28
C ARG A 419 5.77 -7.94 -14.19
N GLU A 420 4.67 -7.20 -14.20
CA GLU A 420 3.56 -7.36 -13.25
C GLU A 420 3.05 -8.81 -13.17
N ALA A 421 3.08 -9.54 -14.29
CA ALA A 421 2.64 -10.94 -14.35
C ALA A 421 3.49 -11.91 -13.49
N ASP A 422 4.72 -11.53 -13.13
CA ASP A 422 5.61 -12.31 -12.26
C ASP A 422 5.44 -11.96 -10.77
N ARG A 423 4.90 -10.77 -10.47
CA ARG A 423 4.68 -10.27 -9.11
C ARG A 423 3.37 -10.83 -8.54
N LYS A 424 3.37 -12.09 -8.13
CA LYS A 424 2.17 -12.77 -7.64
C LYS A 424 2.36 -13.40 -6.27
N THR A 425 1.22 -13.62 -5.61
CA THR A 425 1.11 -14.55 -4.49
C THR A 425 0.14 -15.64 -4.90
N ALA A 426 0.42 -16.87 -4.54
CA ALA A 426 -0.39 -18.02 -4.89
C ALA A 426 -0.44 -19.02 -3.74
N ILE A 427 -1.41 -19.92 -3.81
CA ILE A 427 -1.50 -21.07 -2.92
C ILE A 427 -1.52 -22.35 -3.74
N ARG A 428 -1.02 -23.43 -3.13
CA ARG A 428 -1.26 -24.80 -3.63
C ARG A 428 -1.73 -25.68 -2.49
N PHE A 429 -2.46 -26.73 -2.82
CA PHE A 429 -2.83 -27.74 -1.83
C PHE A 429 -1.66 -28.68 -1.55
N VAL A 430 -1.66 -29.27 -0.35
CA VAL A 430 -0.69 -30.27 0.09
C VAL A 430 -1.39 -31.42 0.81
N LYS A 431 -0.83 -32.61 0.73
CA LYS A 431 -1.31 -33.82 1.42
C LYS A 431 -0.26 -34.46 2.32
#